data_AF-A0A843G649-F1
#
_entry.id   AF-A0A843G649-F1
#
_cell.length_a   1.000
_cell.length_b   1.000
_cell.length_c   1.000
_cell.angle_alpha   90.00
_cell.angle_beta   90.00
_cell.angle_gamma   90.00
#
_symmetry.space_group_name_H-M   'P 1'
#
loop_
_entity.id
_entity.type
_entity.pdbx_description
1 polymer ?
#
loop_
_entity_poly.entity_id
_entity_poly.type
_entity_poly.pdbx_seq_one_letter_code
_entity_poly.pdbx_strand_id
1 'polypeptide(L)'
;MWDDINDAVIELESKFLEGDATYDRDYGLRLIELKEIKDSEGKKRYTDATAKAMCDNEFFDRYLDLIVIKETYKRLMKKAELIEPYTNVVKLHIRKDFSI
;
A
#
# COMPACT_ATOMS: atom_id res chain seq x y z
N MET A 1 -2.00 -15.22 -18.62
CA MET A 1 -0.71 -14.97 -17.91
C MET A 1 -0.38 -13.49 -17.81
N TRP A 2 -0.40 -12.74 -18.91
CA TRP A 2 -0.17 -11.29 -18.88
C TRP A 2 -1.36 -10.51 -18.34
N ASP A 3 -2.54 -10.83 -18.85
CA ASP A 3 -3.81 -10.32 -18.32
C ASP A 3 -3.92 -10.67 -16.82
N ASP A 4 -3.53 -11.89 -16.42
CA ASP A 4 -3.54 -12.32 -15.02
C ASP A 4 -2.61 -11.48 -14.11
N ILE A 5 -1.46 -11.02 -14.61
CA ILE A 5 -0.56 -10.13 -13.85
C ILE A 5 -1.17 -8.72 -13.75
N ASN A 6 -1.75 -8.22 -14.84
CA ASN A 6 -2.37 -6.90 -14.87
C ASN A 6 -3.61 -6.85 -13.97
N ASP A 7 -4.45 -7.88 -14.01
CA ASP A 7 -5.62 -8.04 -13.15
C ASP A 7 -5.19 -8.09 -11.67
N ALA A 8 -4.14 -8.83 -11.35
CA ALA A 8 -3.59 -8.88 -9.99
C ALA A 8 -3.03 -7.52 -9.53
N VAL A 9 -2.41 -6.75 -10.43
CA VAL A 9 -1.96 -5.38 -10.11
C VAL A 9 -3.16 -4.48 -9.79
N ILE A 10 -4.19 -4.49 -10.65
CA ILE A 10 -5.39 -3.66 -10.47
C ILE A 10 -6.11 -4.02 -9.17
N GLU A 11 -6.25 -5.32 -8.87
CA GLU A 11 -6.88 -5.79 -7.64
C GLU A 11 -6.12 -5.32 -6.39
N LEU A 12 -4.79 -5.51 -6.37
CA LEU A 12 -3.97 -5.14 -5.22
C LEU A 12 -3.86 -3.62 -5.06
N GLU A 13 -3.79 -2.87 -6.16
CA GLU A 13 -3.79 -1.40 -6.12
C GLU A 13 -5.12 -0.87 -5.59
N SER A 14 -6.25 -1.39 -6.07
CA SER A 14 -7.58 -1.03 -5.55
C SER A 14 -7.70 -1.31 -4.06
N LYS A 15 -7.29 -2.51 -3.61
CA LYS A 15 -7.26 -2.86 -2.19
C LYS A 15 -6.38 -1.94 -1.36
N PHE A 16 -5.21 -1.55 -1.90
CA PHE A 16 -4.34 -0.59 -1.23
C PHE A 16 -5.01 0.77 -1.10
N LEU A 17 -5.58 1.33 -2.16
CA LEU A 17 -6.20 2.66 -2.14
C LEU A 17 -7.39 2.73 -1.19
N GLU A 18 -8.27 1.73 -1.22
CA GLU A 18 -9.40 1.63 -0.29
C GLU A 18 -8.92 1.45 1.16
N GLY A 19 -7.91 0.62 1.36
CA GLY A 19 -7.32 0.36 2.66
C GLY A 19 -6.62 1.58 3.26
N ASP A 20 -5.87 2.32 2.46
CA ASP A 20 -5.15 3.55 2.84
C ASP A 20 -6.13 4.66 3.25
N ALA A 21 -7.18 4.89 2.46
CA ALA A 21 -8.23 5.85 2.80
C ALA A 21 -8.97 5.46 4.09
N THR A 22 -9.24 4.17 4.29
CA THR A 22 -9.87 3.65 5.50
C THR A 22 -8.95 3.80 6.71
N TYR A 23 -7.66 3.50 6.55
CA TYR A 23 -6.64 3.65 7.58
C TYR A 23 -6.53 5.11 8.04
N ASP A 24 -6.39 6.05 7.11
CA ASP A 24 -6.24 7.48 7.42
C ASP A 24 -7.46 8.02 8.17
N ARG A 25 -8.66 7.65 7.72
CA ARG A 25 -9.91 8.03 8.38
C ARG A 25 -9.96 7.49 9.81
N ASP A 26 -9.75 6.19 9.99
CA ASP A 26 -9.86 5.53 11.29
C ASP A 26 -8.80 6.03 12.27
N TYR A 27 -7.55 6.19 11.79
CA TYR A 27 -6.44 6.74 12.58
C TYR A 27 -6.76 8.17 13.03
N GLY A 28 -7.26 9.00 12.11
CA GLY A 28 -7.64 10.39 12.40
C GLY A 28 -8.75 10.48 13.44
N LEU A 29 -9.81 9.69 13.28
CA LEU A 29 -10.92 9.62 14.25
C LEU A 29 -10.41 9.17 15.62
N ARG A 30 -9.59 8.12 15.66
CA ARG A 30 -9.04 7.61 16.92
C ARG A 30 -8.16 8.64 17.61
N LEU A 31 -7.38 9.40 16.86
CA LEU A 31 -6.53 10.44 17.41
C LEU A 31 -7.36 11.58 18.01
N ILE A 32 -8.47 11.94 17.37
CA ILE A 32 -9.42 12.94 17.90
C ILE A 32 -10.02 12.42 19.22
N GLU A 33 -10.52 11.18 19.24
CA GLU A 33 -11.09 10.57 20.45
C GLU A 33 -10.09 10.61 21.61
N LEU A 34 -8.85 10.18 21.40
CA LEU A 34 -7.82 10.17 22.44
C LEU A 34 -7.54 11.58 22.97
N LYS A 35 -7.55 12.61 22.12
CA LYS A 35 -7.33 14.00 22.54
C LYS A 35 -8.49 14.60 23.34
N GLU A 36 -9.69 14.04 23.20
CA GLU A 36 -10.89 14.47 23.93
C GLU A 36 -11.04 13.79 25.30
N ILE A 37 -10.36 12.66 25.54
CA ILE A 37 -10.42 11.96 26.82
C ILE A 37 -9.89 12.85 27.94
N LYS A 38 -10.74 13.04 28.95
CA LYS A 38 -10.41 13.76 30.19
C LYS A 38 -10.29 12.79 31.37
N ASP A 39 -9.48 13.17 32.35
CA ASP A 39 -9.39 12.47 33.63
C ASP A 39 -10.58 12.83 34.56
N SER A 40 -10.59 12.26 35.76
CA SER A 40 -11.62 12.52 36.79
C SER A 40 -11.69 13.98 37.25
N GLU A 41 -10.67 14.78 36.99
CA GLU A 41 -10.61 16.22 37.30
C GLU A 41 -10.97 17.10 36.09
N GLY A 42 -11.31 16.50 34.94
CA GLY A 42 -11.65 17.21 33.71
C GLY A 42 -10.45 17.73 32.91
N LYS A 43 -9.22 17.35 33.28
CA LYS A 43 -8.00 17.69 32.52
C LYS A 43 -7.77 16.70 31.41
N LYS A 44 -7.08 17.13 30.34
CA LYS A 44 -6.73 16.24 29.23
C LYS A 44 -5.87 15.09 29.73
N ARG A 45 -6.31 13.84 29.47
CA ARG A 45 -5.60 12.64 29.90
C ARG A 45 -4.35 12.38 29.08
N TYR A 46 -4.40 12.69 27.79
CA TYR A 46 -3.29 12.48 26.85
C TYR A 46 -2.82 13.81 26.28
N THR A 47 -1.49 13.96 26.19
CA THR A 47 -0.88 15.02 25.38
C THR A 47 -0.98 14.65 23.90
N ASP A 48 -0.78 15.62 23.01
CA ASP A 48 -0.77 15.35 21.56
C ASP A 48 0.26 14.26 21.18
N ALA A 49 1.43 14.27 21.84
CA ALA A 49 2.48 13.28 21.60
C ALA A 49 2.08 11.89 22.10
N THR A 50 1.48 11.80 23.30
CA THR A 50 1.06 10.51 23.87
C THR A 50 -0.11 9.91 23.10
N ALA A 51 -1.10 10.73 22.72
CA ALA A 51 -2.23 10.28 21.91
C ALA A 51 -1.75 9.74 20.55
N LYS A 52 -0.80 10.44 19.91
CA LYS A 52 -0.19 9.97 18.67
C LYS A 52 0.54 8.64 18.85
N ALA A 53 1.39 8.51 19.86
CA ALA A 53 2.12 7.27 20.12
C ALA A 53 1.19 6.07 20.41
N MET A 54 0.04 6.31 21.05
CA MET A 54 -0.98 5.27 21.24
C MET A 54 -1.63 4.87 19.92
N CYS A 55 -2.04 5.84 19.09
CA CYS A 55 -2.56 5.53 17.75
C CYS A 55 -1.52 4.77 16.91
N ASP A 56 -0.27 5.22 16.90
CA ASP A 56 0.80 4.57 16.12
C ASP A 56 0.96 3.09 16.51
N ASN A 57 0.92 2.79 17.82
CA ASN A 57 0.96 1.41 18.30
C ASN A 57 -0.31 0.62 17.95
N GLU A 58 -1.49 1.23 18.10
CA GLU A 58 -2.79 0.59 17.83
C GLU A 58 -2.96 0.26 16.34
N PHE A 59 -2.38 1.08 15.46
CA PHE A 59 -2.52 0.99 14.01
C PHE A 59 -1.32 0.34 13.30
N PHE A 60 -0.26 -0.01 14.04
CA PHE A 60 1.00 -0.49 13.48
C PHE A 60 0.83 -1.70 12.55
N ASP A 61 0.09 -2.72 12.98
CA ASP A 61 -0.09 -3.94 12.19
C ASP A 61 -0.86 -3.65 10.89
N ARG A 62 -1.92 -2.84 10.97
CA ARG A 62 -2.68 -2.40 9.79
C ARG A 62 -1.80 -1.63 8.80
N TYR A 63 -0.92 -0.78 9.31
CA TYR A 63 0.03 -0.03 8.50
C TYR A 63 1.03 -0.94 7.80
N LEU A 64 1.56 -1.94 8.52
CA LEU A 64 2.46 -2.95 7.94
C LEU A 64 1.79 -3.73 6.82
N ASP A 65 0.55 -4.18 7.02
CA ASP A 65 -0.22 -4.90 6.00
C ASP A 65 -0.40 -4.05 4.73
N LEU A 66 -0.72 -2.77 4.88
CA LEU A 66 -0.84 -1.83 3.76
C LEU A 66 0.50 -1.66 3.02
N ILE A 67 1.62 -1.57 3.73
CA ILE A 67 2.95 -1.52 3.10
C ILE A 67 3.23 -2.78 2.30
N VAL A 68 2.89 -3.96 2.83
CA VAL A 68 3.10 -5.23 2.13
C VAL A 68 2.31 -5.27 0.83
N ILE A 69 1.03 -4.89 0.85
CA ILE A 69 0.20 -4.81 -0.36
C ILE A 69 0.83 -3.82 -1.34
N LYS A 70 1.24 -2.64 -0.85
CA LYS A 70 1.84 -1.59 -1.66
C LYS A 70 3.08 -2.03 -2.42
N GLU A 71 4.02 -2.62 -1.69
CA GLU A 71 5.27 -3.09 -2.27
C GLU A 71 5.04 -4.29 -3.19
N THR A 72 4.02 -5.11 -2.92
CA THR A 72 3.67 -6.24 -3.78
C THR A 72 3.15 -5.77 -5.14
N TYR A 73 2.16 -4.88 -5.18
CA TYR A 73 1.62 -4.42 -6.46
C TYR A 73 2.65 -3.62 -7.27
N LYS A 74 3.50 -2.81 -6.60
CA LYS A 74 4.61 -2.11 -7.27
C LYS A 74 5.63 -3.05 -7.91
N ARG A 75 5.99 -4.14 -7.22
CA ARG A 75 6.90 -5.15 -7.77
C ARG A 75 6.29 -5.85 -8.98
N LEU A 76 4.98 -6.14 -8.94
CA LEU A 76 4.27 -6.75 -10.06
C LEU A 76 4.18 -5.80 -11.26
N MET A 77 3.83 -4.54 -11.04
CA MET A 77 3.83 -3.50 -12.07
C MET A 77 5.19 -3.36 -12.74
N LYS A 78 6.29 -3.28 -11.97
CA LYS A 78 7.64 -3.24 -12.53
C LYS A 78 7.99 -4.49 -13.34
N LYS A 79 7.53 -5.67 -12.92
CA LYS A 79 7.71 -6.90 -13.71
C LYS A 79 6.92 -6.80 -15.02
N ALA A 80 5.67 -6.34 -14.99
CA ALA A 80 4.84 -6.16 -16.16
C ALA A 80 5.52 -5.22 -17.18
N GLU A 81 6.05 -4.08 -16.74
CA GLU A 81 6.76 -3.12 -17.60
C GLU A 81 7.96 -3.72 -18.34
N LEU A 82 8.67 -4.69 -17.74
CA LEU A 82 9.88 -5.25 -18.32
C LEU A 82 9.63 -6.31 -19.39
N ILE A 83 8.46 -6.96 -19.39
CA ILE A 83 8.26 -8.11 -20.27
C ILE A 83 8.06 -7.68 -21.74
N GLU A 84 7.49 -6.51 -22.04
CA GLU A 84 7.44 -6.01 -23.43
C GLU A 84 8.84 -5.78 -24.03
N PRO A 85 9.77 -5.07 -23.34
CA PRO A 85 11.17 -5.00 -23.73
C PRO A 85 11.81 -6.38 -23.96
N TYR A 86 11.61 -7.35 -23.05
CA TYR A 86 12.14 -8.71 -23.22
C TYR A 86 11.57 -9.39 -24.47
N THR A 87 10.27 -9.27 -24.69
CA THR A 87 9.58 -9.84 -25.85
C THR A 87 10.14 -9.26 -27.15
N ASN A 88 10.41 -7.95 -27.18
CA ASN A 88 10.98 -7.28 -28.34
C ASN A 88 12.41 -7.71 -28.62
N VAL A 89 13.24 -7.91 -27.59
CA VAL A 89 14.61 -8.46 -27.74
C VAL A 89 14.58 -9.87 -28.32
N VAL A 90 13.68 -10.73 -27.83
CA VAL A 90 13.51 -12.09 -28.36
C VAL A 90 13.04 -12.06 -29.81
N LYS A 91 12.03 -11.24 -30.13
CA LYS A 91 11.56 -11.06 -31.52
C LYS A 91 12.66 -10.57 -32.45
N LEU A 92 13.52 -9.67 -32.01
CA LEU A 92 14.68 -9.19 -32.78
C LEU A 92 15.70 -10.30 -33.04
N HIS A 93 16.04 -11.11 -32.03
CA HIS A 93 16.96 -12.23 -32.21
C HIS A 93 16.39 -13.29 -33.15
N ILE A 94 15.12 -13.68 -32.99
CA ILE A 94 14.46 -14.62 -33.91
C ILE A 94 14.45 -14.05 -35.34
N ARG A 95 14.13 -12.77 -35.53
CA ARG A 95 14.18 -12.16 -36.87
C ARG A 95 15.59 -12.21 -37.46
N LYS A 96 16.62 -11.96 -36.67
CA LYS A 96 18.02 -11.96 -37.13
C LYS A 96 18.56 -13.36 -37.43
N ASP A 97 18.14 -14.36 -36.66
CA ASP A 97 18.60 -15.75 -36.81
C ASP A 97 17.87 -16.50 -37.95
N PHE A 98 16.67 -16.04 -38.33
CA PHE A 98 15.84 -16.63 -39.38
C PHE A 98 15.64 -15.72 -40.60
N SER A 99 16.27 -14.55 -40.66
CA SER A 99 16.35 -13.73 -41.88
C SER A 99 17.39 -14.34 -42.83
N ILE A 100 16.90 -15.02 -43.88
CA ILE A 100 17.63 -15.42 -45.09
C ILE A 100 18.00 -14.17 -45.89
#